data_AF-A0A938LYU9-F1
#
_entry.id   AF-A0A938LYU9-F1
#
_cell.length_a   1.000
_cell.length_b   1.000
_cell.length_c   1.000
_cell.angle_alpha   90.00
_cell.angle_beta   90.00
_cell.angle_gamma   90.00
#
_symmetry.space_group_name_H-M   'P 1'
#
loop_
_entity.id
_entity.type
_entity.pdbx_description
1 polymer ?
#
loop_
_entity_poly.entity_id
_entity_poly.type
_entity_poly.pdbx_seq_one_letter_code
_entity_poly.pdbx_strand_id
1 'polypeptide(L)'
;MSGSKVAALVAGIVVIVCVMFIVGLLLIKAVWAWTVPDLFPGAVQQGLVAGSISWATAAKVALFIAIMSGSMFRNFRYHNEKTGIHIGEKV
;
A
#
# COMPACT_ATOMS: atom_id res chain seq x y z
N MET A 1 23.34 5.74 17.20
CA MET A 1 22.68 4.41 17.15
C MET A 1 23.69 3.38 16.67
N SER A 2 23.83 2.22 17.32
CA SER A 2 24.73 1.15 16.84
C SER A 2 24.21 0.55 15.53
N GLY A 3 25.10 0.10 14.65
CA GLY A 3 24.73 -0.47 13.34
C GLY A 3 23.71 -1.62 13.44
N SER A 4 23.78 -2.42 14.52
CA SER A 4 22.84 -3.51 14.79
C SER A 4 21.41 -3.02 15.02
N LYS A 5 21.21 -1.86 15.65
CA LYS A 5 19.87 -1.28 15.88
C LYS A 5 19.25 -0.76 14.58
N VAL A 6 20.07 -0.21 13.69
CA VAL A 6 19.63 0.23 12.36
C VAL A 6 19.21 -0.97 11.51
N ALA A 7 20.01 -2.04 11.49
CA ALA A 7 19.68 -3.25 10.76
C ALA A 7 18.37 -3.89 11.25
N ALA A 8 18.16 -3.96 12.57
CA ALA A 8 16.92 -4.48 13.15
C ALA A 8 15.70 -3.63 12.78
N LEU A 9 15.83 -2.30 12.79
CA LEU A 9 14.78 -1.38 12.35
C LEU A 9 14.44 -1.57 10.87
N VAL A 10 15.46 -1.64 10.00
CA VAL A 10 15.26 -1.85 8.56
C VAL A 10 14.58 -3.19 8.30
N ALA A 11 15.04 -4.27 8.95
CA ALA A 11 14.42 -5.58 8.83
C ALA A 11 12.95 -5.56 9.26
N GLY A 12 12.63 -4.91 10.39
CA GLY A 12 11.25 -4.77 10.86
C GLY A 12 10.35 -4.02 9.87
N ILE A 13 10.84 -2.91 9.29
CA ILE A 13 10.09 -2.15 8.27
C ILE A 13 9.85 -3.00 7.02
N VAL A 14 10.87 -3.72 6.54
CA VAL A 14 10.73 -4.59 5.36
C VAL A 14 9.66 -5.66 5.59
N VAL A 15 9.65 -6.30 6.77
CA VAL A 15 8.64 -7.31 7.11
C VAL A 15 7.24 -6.70 7.09
N ILE A 16 7.05 -5.53 7.70
CA ILE A 16 5.74 -4.85 7.72
C ILE A 16 5.28 -4.54 6.30
N VAL A 17 6.16 -4.00 5.45
CA VAL A 17 5.85 -3.69 4.04
C VAL A 17 5.47 -4.96 3.28
N CYS A 18 6.21 -6.05 3.46
CA CYS A 18 5.89 -7.34 2.83
C CYS A 18 4.52 -7.87 3.27
N VAL A 19 4.21 -7.81 4.58
CA VAL A 19 2.91 -8.24 5.11
C VAL A 19 1.79 -7.38 4.52
N MET A 20 1.93 -6.05 4.53
CA MET A 20 0.94 -5.15 3.95
C MET A 20 0.73 -5.40 2.45
N PHE A 21 1.80 -5.69 1.71
CA PHE A 21 1.71 -6.03 0.29
C PHE A 21 0.94 -7.33 0.05
N ILE A 22 1.21 -8.39 0.83
CA ILE A 22 0.49 -9.66 0.72
C ILE A 22 -0.99 -9.48 1.06
N VAL A 23 -1.29 -8.77 2.16
CA VAL A 23 -2.67 -8.47 2.55
C VAL A 23 -3.39 -7.68 1.45
N GLY A 24 -2.76 -6.65 0.90
CA GLY A 24 -3.30 -5.87 -0.22
C GLY A 24 -3.59 -6.73 -1.46
N LEU A 25 -2.67 -7.63 -1.82
CA LEU A 25 -2.85 -8.55 -2.94
C LEU A 25 -4.06 -9.47 -2.73
N LEU A 26 -4.19 -10.05 -1.53
CA LEU A 26 -5.34 -10.90 -1.18
C LEU A 26 -6.66 -10.12 -1.21
N LEU A 27 -6.68 -8.91 -0.67
CA LEU A 27 -7.84 -8.02 -0.70
C LEU A 27 -8.24 -7.69 -2.14
N ILE A 28 -7.30 -7.33 -3.01
CA ILE A 28 -7.57 -7.05 -4.42
C ILE A 28 -8.15 -8.28 -5.10
N LYS A 29 -7.59 -9.47 -4.85
CA LYS A 29 -8.09 -10.70 -5.47
C LYS A 29 -9.50 -11.07 -4.99
N ALA A 30 -9.78 -10.88 -3.70
CA ALA A 30 -11.09 -11.12 -3.11
C ALA A 30 -12.15 -10.12 -3.61
N VAL A 31 -11.82 -8.82 -3.56
CA VAL A 31 -12.69 -7.75 -4.06
C VAL A 31 -12.95 -7.95 -5.55
N TRP A 32 -11.94 -8.24 -6.36
CA TRP A 32 -12.16 -8.41 -7.80
C TRP A 32 -13.04 -9.62 -8.14
N ALA A 33 -12.88 -10.73 -7.41
CA ALA A 33 -13.74 -11.89 -7.58
C ALA A 33 -15.20 -11.61 -7.21
N TRP A 34 -15.47 -10.62 -6.35
CA TRP A 34 -16.83 -10.15 -6.07
C TRP A 34 -17.29 -9.04 -7.04
N THR A 35 -16.46 -8.04 -7.37
CA THR A 35 -16.98 -6.76 -7.91
C THR A 35 -17.07 -6.83 -9.41
N VAL A 36 -16.09 -7.46 -10.03
CA VAL A 36 -15.99 -7.45 -11.48
C VAL A 36 -17.07 -8.31 -12.12
N PRO A 37 -17.41 -9.50 -11.59
CA PRO A 37 -18.57 -10.24 -12.09
C PRO A 37 -19.90 -9.52 -11.87
N ASP A 38 -20.04 -8.77 -10.76
CA ASP A 38 -21.28 -8.08 -10.39
C ASP A 38 -21.48 -6.76 -11.15
N LEU A 39 -20.41 -5.99 -11.37
CA LEU A 39 -20.44 -4.73 -12.12
C LEU A 39 -20.53 -4.95 -13.64
N PHE A 40 -19.93 -6.03 -14.15
CA PHE A 40 -19.87 -6.29 -15.59
C PHE A 40 -20.24 -7.73 -15.96
N PRO A 41 -21.45 -8.20 -15.61
CA PRO A 41 -21.86 -9.59 -15.86
C PRO A 41 -21.84 -9.93 -17.35
N GLY A 42 -22.27 -9.02 -18.23
CA GLY A 42 -22.28 -9.22 -19.68
C GLY A 42 -20.89 -9.20 -20.32
N ALA A 43 -19.97 -8.36 -19.82
CA ALA A 43 -18.61 -8.28 -20.37
C ALA A 43 -17.72 -9.44 -19.91
N VAL A 44 -17.99 -10.01 -18.73
CA VAL A 44 -17.35 -11.24 -18.26
C VAL A 44 -17.81 -12.45 -19.09
N GLN A 45 -19.11 -12.55 -19.40
CA GLN A 45 -19.64 -13.62 -20.25
C GLN A 45 -19.10 -13.57 -21.69
N GLN A 46 -18.87 -12.37 -22.23
CA GLN A 46 -18.28 -12.17 -23.55
C GLN A 46 -16.75 -12.34 -23.58
N GLY A 47 -16.12 -12.64 -22.43
CA GLY A 47 -14.67 -12.79 -22.32
C GLY A 47 -13.87 -11.50 -22.49
N LEU A 48 -14.54 -10.35 -22.54
CA LEU A 48 -13.91 -9.02 -22.65
C LEU A 48 -13.28 -8.59 -21.32
N VAL A 49 -13.76 -9.14 -20.21
CA VAL A 49 -13.28 -8.86 -18.85
C VAL A 49 -13.00 -10.18 -18.13
N ALA A 50 -11.80 -10.32 -17.58
CA ALA A 50 -11.43 -11.51 -16.81
C ALA A 50 -12.16 -11.49 -15.44
N GLY A 51 -13.19 -12.32 -15.31
CA GLY A 51 -13.90 -12.53 -14.04
C GLY A 51 -13.00 -13.09 -12.94
N SER A 52 -11.93 -13.80 -13.32
CA SER A 52 -10.86 -14.23 -12.41
C SER A 52 -9.51 -13.67 -12.86
N ILE A 53 -8.85 -12.89 -12.01
CA ILE A 53 -7.50 -12.40 -12.31
C ILE A 53 -6.43 -13.45 -12.00
N SER A 54 -5.42 -13.56 -12.86
CA SER A 54 -4.17 -14.27 -12.56
C SER A 54 -3.41 -13.63 -11.38
N TRP A 55 -2.57 -14.41 -10.71
CA TRP A 55 -1.72 -13.91 -9.62
C TRP A 55 -0.81 -12.76 -10.06
N ALA A 56 -0.31 -12.80 -11.30
CA ALA A 56 0.55 -11.75 -11.86
C ALA A 56 -0.20 -10.42 -12.06
N THR A 57 -1.43 -10.46 -12.55
CA THR A 57 -2.21 -9.22 -12.76
C THR A 57 -2.68 -8.64 -11.43
N ALA A 58 -3.05 -9.46 -10.44
CA ALA A 58 -3.31 -8.99 -9.08
C ALA A 58 -2.08 -8.30 -8.46
N ALA A 59 -0.89 -8.87 -8.65
CA ALA A 59 0.36 -8.27 -8.18
C ALA A 59 0.66 -6.91 -8.84
N LYS A 60 0.39 -6.76 -10.15
CA LYS A 60 0.51 -5.47 -10.85
C LYS A 60 -0.41 -4.39 -10.27
N VAL A 61 -1.66 -4.75 -10.00
CA VAL A 61 -2.64 -3.82 -9.39
C VAL A 61 -2.21 -3.46 -7.96
N ALA A 62 -1.77 -4.43 -7.16
CA ALA A 62 -1.26 -4.20 -5.81
C ALA A 62 -0.05 -3.25 -5.81
N LEU A 63 0.89 -3.46 -6.74
CA LEU A 63 2.05 -2.59 -6.90
C LEU A 63 1.64 -1.16 -7.30
N PHE A 64 0.67 -1.02 -8.21
CA PHE A 64 0.17 0.30 -8.61
C PHE A 64 -0.45 1.06 -7.43
N ILE A 65 -1.29 0.39 -6.65
CA ILE A 65 -1.91 0.95 -5.44
C ILE A 65 -0.85 1.26 -4.37
N ALA A 66 0.17 0.41 -4.21
CA ALA A 66 1.25 0.63 -3.27
C ALA A 66 2.09 1.88 -3.63
N ILE A 67 2.41 2.08 -4.92
CA ILE A 67 3.12 3.27 -5.40
C ILE A 67 2.28 4.53 -5.17
N MET A 68 0.98 4.50 -5.50
CA MET A 68 0.07 5.63 -5.27
C MET A 68 -0.07 5.95 -3.77
N SER A 69 -0.29 4.94 -2.93
CA SER A 69 -0.42 5.12 -1.47
C SER A 69 0.88 5.61 -0.83
N GLY A 70 2.03 5.14 -1.33
CA GLY A 70 3.35 5.60 -0.89
C GLY A 70 3.56 7.09 -1.10
N SER A 71 2.97 7.67 -2.16
CA SER A 71 3.02 9.12 -2.40
C SER A 71 2.24 9.93 -1.35
N MET A 72 1.12 9.39 -0.88
CA MET A 72 0.22 10.01 0.11
C MET A 72 0.76 9.92 1.53
N PHE A 73 1.37 8.79 1.91
CA PHE A 73 1.91 8.57 3.27
C PHE A 73 3.08 9.50 3.63
N ARG A 74 3.82 10.01 2.63
CA ARG A 74 4.90 10.99 2.86
C ARG A 74 4.40 12.29 3.53
N ASN A 75 3.15 12.68 3.27
CA ASN A 75 2.64 13.98 3.70
C ASN A 75 2.36 14.04 5.22
N PHE A 76 2.02 12.91 5.84
CA PHE A 76 1.71 12.87 7.28
C PHE A 76 2.95 13.07 8.18
N ARG A 77 4.15 12.83 7.64
CA ARG A 77 5.41 12.92 8.42
C ARG A 77 6.05 14.32 8.42
N TYR A 78 5.47 15.29 7.69
CA TYR A 78 6.02 16.65 7.58
C TYR A 78 5.42 17.66 8.56
N HIS A 79 4.27 17.35 9.19
CA HIS A 79 3.54 18.31 10.02
C HIS A 79 4.05 18.38 11.48
N ASN A 80 4.81 17.40 11.97
CA ASN A 80 5.23 17.35 13.37
C ASN A 80 6.53 18.13 13.67
N GLU A 81 7.21 18.68 12.65
CA GLU A 81 8.47 19.43 12.85
C GLU A 81 8.27 20.94 13.00
N LYS A 82 7.18 21.50 12.46
CA LYS A 82 6.96 22.96 12.42
C LYS A 82 6.26 23.54 13.67
N THR A 83 5.95 22.74 14.67
CA THR A 83 5.18 23.18 15.85
C THR A 83 5.95 23.11 17.17
N GLY A 84 7.24 22.77 17.15
CA GLY A 84 8.00 22.45 18.36
C GLY A 84 9.03 23.45 18.86
N ILE A 85 9.37 24.54 18.14
CA ILE A 85 10.51 25.40 18.54
C ILE A 85 10.26 26.89 18.23
N HIS A 86 9.33 27.51 18.97
CA HIS A 86 9.31 28.97 19.17
C HIS A 86 9.02 29.38 20.63
N ILE A 87 9.21 28.48 21.60
CA ILE A 87 9.17 28.83 23.04
C ILE A 87 10.60 28.79 23.57
N GLY A 88 11.31 29.91 23.44
CA GLY A 88 12.67 30.02 23.97
C GLY A 88 13.44 31.28 23.55
N GLU A 89 12.79 32.26 22.93
CA GLU A 89 13.42 33.54 22.63
C GLU A 89 13.00 34.59 23.68
N LYS A 90 14.03 35.05 24.41
CA LYS A 90 14.18 36.25 25.27
C LYS A 90 13.64 36.22 26.70
N VAL A 91 14.55 35.95 27.63
CA VAL A 91 14.83 36.87 28.74
C VAL A 91 16.34 37.04 28.87
#